data_AF-A0A7X4FMB6-F1
#
_entry.id   AF-A0A7X4FMB6-F1
#
_cell.length_a   1.000
_cell.length_b   1.000
_cell.length_c   1.000
_cell.angle_alpha   90.00
_cell.angle_beta   90.00
_cell.angle_gamma   90.00
#
_symmetry.space_group_name_H-M   'P 1'
#
loop_
_entity.id
_entity.type
_entity.pdbx_description
1 polymer ?
#
loop_
_entity_poly.entity_id
_entity_poly.type
_entity_poly.pdbx_seq_one_letter_code
_entity_poly.pdbx_strand_id
1 'polypeptide(L)'
;MNYIGSKYSLRYFLEEGILKNVNSDCKVFCDVFAGTGVVGTHFKQKGFKIIANDIQYYSFCLNRALVGISQVPAFDGVLDDGKIVPTTLICDATDIVLEYLNTLDGRSGFIYRNYCPGGTEGTEFKRQYFSDENGRRCDAIRMQIENWWQAGKLTEDEYFYLLASLIDAADRVANTASVYGAFLKHVKKSAMKPLQLKRLGIVESDEDHEVHNVNGQALVERLSCDVLYMDPPYNHRQYCANYHVLETIARYDDPNLKGVTGLRPQDDQKSDFCMKRRALPAFEEMVRKTSAQYVFLSYNSEGIMGKDEILQAMGQYGEADLMTRDYQRFRADVDRENRVYKADQVQEYLFCLNKQ
;
A
#
# COMPACT_ATOMS: atom_id res chain seq x y z
N MET A 1 -2.90 0.14 8.14
CA MET A 1 -1.44 0.32 7.98
C MET A 1 -1.03 1.80 8.04
N ASN A 2 0.12 2.10 8.65
CA ASN A 2 0.75 3.42 8.58
C ASN A 2 1.36 3.61 7.18
N TYR A 3 0.92 4.64 6.48
CA TYR A 3 1.41 4.93 5.13
C TYR A 3 1.54 6.44 4.93
N ILE A 4 2.76 6.90 4.69
CA ILE A 4 3.05 8.27 4.28
C ILE A 4 2.23 8.60 3.04
N GLY A 5 1.54 9.74 3.07
CA GLY A 5 0.72 10.20 1.94
C GLY A 5 -0.66 9.55 1.85
N SER A 6 -1.06 8.69 2.79
CA SER A 6 -2.39 8.06 2.77
C SER A 6 -3.52 9.08 2.64
N LYS A 7 -4.43 8.84 1.70
CA LYS A 7 -5.59 9.69 1.40
C LYS A 7 -6.83 9.39 2.25
N TYR A 8 -6.68 8.62 3.33
CA TYR A 8 -7.83 8.19 4.14
C TYR A 8 -8.69 9.35 4.63
N SER A 9 -8.07 10.38 5.20
CA SER A 9 -8.75 11.61 5.66
C SER A 9 -9.25 12.52 4.53
N LEU A 10 -8.70 12.38 3.32
CA LEU A 10 -8.99 13.20 2.15
C LEU A 10 -10.03 12.58 1.20
N ARG A 11 -10.40 11.30 1.40
CA ARG A 11 -11.28 10.55 0.51
C ARG A 11 -12.58 11.26 0.12
N TYR A 12 -13.23 11.99 1.04
CA TYR A 12 -14.47 12.73 0.73
C TYR A 12 -14.22 14.00 -0.09
N PHE A 13 -13.06 14.65 0.08
CA PHE A 13 -12.69 15.77 -0.78
C PHE A 13 -12.35 15.29 -2.20
N LEU A 14 -11.65 14.16 -2.30
CA LEU A 14 -11.38 13.52 -3.59
C LEU A 14 -12.70 13.07 -4.25
N GLU A 15 -13.62 12.45 -3.49
CA GLU A 15 -14.95 12.08 -3.98
C GLU A 15 -15.69 13.29 -4.55
N GLU A 16 -15.82 14.37 -3.77
CA GLU A 16 -16.52 15.57 -4.20
C GLU A 16 -15.89 16.16 -5.47
N GLY A 17 -14.58 16.30 -5.49
CA GLY A 17 -13.87 16.90 -6.63
C GLY A 17 -13.91 16.03 -7.89
N ILE A 18 -13.84 14.71 -7.74
CA ILE A 18 -13.90 13.79 -8.88
C ILE A 18 -15.33 13.70 -9.40
N LEU A 19 -16.32 13.38 -8.55
CA LEU A 19 -17.71 13.16 -8.98
C LEU A 19 -18.38 14.42 -9.55
N LYS A 20 -17.93 15.62 -9.17
CA LYS A 20 -18.40 16.88 -9.76
C LYS A 20 -17.91 17.11 -11.19
N ASN A 21 -16.76 16.55 -11.55
CA ASN A 21 -16.06 16.83 -12.80
C ASN A 21 -16.15 15.69 -13.83
N VAL A 22 -16.65 14.51 -13.44
CA VAL A 22 -16.86 13.38 -14.34
C VAL A 22 -18.33 13.24 -14.72
N ASN A 23 -18.59 12.71 -15.91
CA ASN A 23 -19.95 12.37 -16.32
C ASN A 23 -20.47 11.15 -15.55
N SER A 24 -21.79 11.05 -15.41
CA SER A 24 -22.46 9.97 -14.66
C SER A 24 -22.39 8.59 -15.32
N ASP A 25 -22.01 8.53 -16.59
CA ASP A 25 -21.80 7.31 -17.36
C ASP A 25 -20.38 6.74 -17.22
N CYS A 26 -19.43 7.47 -16.60
CA CYS A 26 -18.11 6.94 -16.29
C CYS A 26 -18.22 5.74 -15.34
N LYS A 27 -17.59 4.62 -15.70
CA LYS A 27 -17.62 3.36 -14.95
C LYS A 27 -16.25 2.87 -14.52
N VAL A 28 -15.20 3.20 -15.26
CA VAL A 28 -13.86 2.64 -15.06
C VAL A 28 -12.93 3.67 -14.44
N PHE A 29 -12.51 3.41 -13.20
CA PHE A 29 -11.63 4.26 -12.42
C PHE A 29 -10.27 3.59 -12.22
N CYS A 30 -9.21 4.23 -12.72
CA CYS A 30 -7.84 3.77 -12.56
C CYS A 30 -7.11 4.55 -11.45
N ASP A 31 -6.77 3.87 -10.36
CA ASP A 31 -5.84 4.35 -9.33
C ASP A 31 -4.43 3.83 -9.62
N VAL A 32 -3.62 4.59 -10.37
CA VAL A 32 -2.35 4.08 -10.92
C VAL A 32 -1.18 4.07 -9.92
N PHE A 33 -1.35 4.78 -8.80
CA PHE A 33 -0.41 4.84 -7.67
C PHE A 33 -1.17 4.49 -6.37
N ALA A 34 -1.76 3.31 -6.33
CA ALA A 34 -2.80 2.96 -5.37
C ALA A 34 -2.33 2.95 -3.91
N GLY A 35 -1.03 2.72 -3.65
CA GLY A 35 -0.52 2.61 -2.29
C GLY A 35 -1.36 1.60 -1.50
N THR A 36 -1.87 2.00 -0.35
CA THR A 36 -2.71 1.13 0.49
C THR A 36 -4.10 0.80 -0.06
N GLY A 37 -4.47 1.27 -1.26
CA GLY A 37 -5.76 0.99 -1.89
C GLY A 37 -6.93 1.79 -1.33
N VAL A 38 -6.67 2.84 -0.55
CA VAL A 38 -7.71 3.65 0.10
C VAL A 38 -8.64 4.32 -0.91
N VAL A 39 -8.08 4.91 -1.98
CA VAL A 39 -8.88 5.63 -2.99
C VAL A 39 -9.61 4.62 -3.86
N GLY A 40 -8.91 3.61 -4.40
CA GLY A 40 -9.56 2.50 -5.12
C GLY A 40 -10.72 1.86 -4.36
N THR A 41 -10.52 1.47 -3.10
CA THR A 41 -11.59 0.87 -2.26
C THR A 41 -12.77 1.82 -2.06
N HIS A 42 -12.50 3.12 -1.90
CA HIS A 42 -13.55 4.13 -1.72
C HIS A 42 -14.40 4.29 -2.98
N PHE A 43 -13.79 4.33 -4.17
CA PHE A 43 -14.55 4.41 -5.43
C PHE A 43 -15.20 3.07 -5.82
N LYS A 44 -14.65 1.93 -5.38
CA LYS A 44 -15.33 0.63 -5.46
C LYS A 44 -16.69 0.67 -4.76
N GLN A 45 -16.76 1.26 -3.56
CA GLN A 45 -18.01 1.45 -2.82
C GLN A 45 -19.02 2.38 -3.53
N LYS A 46 -18.58 3.15 -4.52
CA LYS A 46 -19.44 4.01 -5.35
C LYS A 46 -19.90 3.31 -6.64
N GLY A 47 -19.53 2.04 -6.83
CA GLY A 47 -19.95 1.22 -7.97
C GLY A 47 -19.08 1.40 -9.21
N PHE A 48 -17.86 1.91 -9.08
CA PHE A 48 -16.91 1.93 -10.19
C PHE A 48 -16.21 0.56 -10.34
N LYS A 49 -15.99 0.14 -11.58
CA LYS A 49 -14.93 -0.83 -11.89
C LYS A 49 -13.58 -0.18 -11.61
N ILE A 50 -12.86 -0.70 -10.63
CA ILE A 50 -11.53 -0.22 -10.27
C ILE A 50 -10.44 -0.97 -11.01
N ILE A 51 -9.46 -0.21 -11.50
CA ILE A 51 -8.15 -0.68 -11.91
C ILE A 51 -7.14 -0.08 -10.92
N ALA A 52 -6.52 -0.90 -10.09
CA ALA A 52 -5.50 -0.45 -9.13
C ALA A 52 -4.11 -0.88 -9.60
N ASN A 53 -3.10 -0.05 -9.35
CA ASN A 53 -1.72 -0.40 -9.62
C ASN A 53 -0.77 0.16 -8.56
N ASP A 54 0.26 -0.61 -8.23
CA ASP A 54 1.41 -0.09 -7.51
C ASP A 54 2.67 -0.88 -7.90
N ILE A 55 3.83 -0.22 -7.93
CA ILE A 55 5.11 -0.85 -8.25
C ILE A 55 5.64 -1.72 -7.09
N GLN A 56 5.23 -1.45 -5.86
CA GLN A 56 5.63 -2.22 -4.68
C GLN A 56 4.72 -3.44 -4.51
N TYR A 57 5.32 -4.62 -4.32
CA TYR A 57 4.58 -5.87 -4.26
C TYR A 57 3.72 -5.99 -3.00
N TYR A 58 4.17 -5.47 -1.85
CA TYR A 58 3.31 -5.46 -0.65
C TYR A 58 2.06 -4.59 -0.88
N SER A 59 2.20 -3.50 -1.64
CA SER A 59 1.13 -2.57 -2.00
C SER A 59 0.15 -3.26 -2.95
N PHE A 60 0.67 -3.97 -3.95
CA PHE A 60 -0.12 -4.85 -4.81
C PHE A 60 -0.90 -5.91 -4.01
N CYS A 61 -0.27 -6.61 -3.06
CA CYS A 61 -0.96 -7.61 -2.22
C CYS A 61 -2.14 -7.00 -1.46
N LEU A 62 -1.96 -5.79 -0.89
CA LEU A 62 -3.05 -5.06 -0.22
C LEU A 62 -4.17 -4.71 -1.19
N ASN A 63 -3.86 -4.26 -2.40
CA ASN A 63 -4.86 -3.92 -3.41
C ASN A 63 -5.57 -5.16 -3.97
N ARG A 64 -4.89 -6.30 -4.14
CA ARG A 64 -5.54 -7.57 -4.48
C ARG A 64 -6.63 -7.89 -3.47
N ALA A 65 -6.33 -7.76 -2.17
CA ALA A 65 -7.31 -8.02 -1.12
C ALA A 65 -8.41 -6.96 -1.00
N LEU A 66 -8.08 -5.66 -0.99
CA LEU A 66 -9.04 -4.60 -0.66
C LEU A 66 -9.85 -4.10 -1.87
N VAL A 67 -9.28 -4.21 -3.06
CA VAL A 67 -9.89 -3.75 -4.32
C VAL A 67 -10.29 -4.93 -5.18
N GLY A 68 -9.38 -5.86 -5.41
CA GLY A 68 -9.57 -6.99 -6.34
C GLY A 68 -10.64 -7.98 -5.89
N ILE A 69 -10.63 -8.36 -4.61
CA ILE A 69 -11.59 -9.33 -4.08
C ILE A 69 -12.98 -8.68 -3.95
N SER A 70 -13.98 -9.30 -4.57
CA SER A 70 -15.38 -8.83 -4.56
C SER A 70 -16.34 -9.72 -3.80
N GLN A 71 -15.87 -10.85 -3.27
CA GLN A 71 -16.67 -11.77 -2.46
C GLN A 71 -15.85 -12.23 -1.26
N VAL A 72 -16.50 -12.49 -0.13
CA VAL A 72 -15.80 -12.99 1.07
C VAL A 72 -15.15 -14.35 0.76
N PRO A 73 -13.85 -14.54 1.02
CA PRO A 73 -13.19 -15.81 0.72
C PRO A 73 -13.75 -16.97 1.55
N ALA A 74 -14.03 -18.09 0.86
CA ALA A 74 -14.68 -19.26 1.44
C ALA A 74 -13.69 -20.25 2.08
N PHE A 75 -12.44 -20.28 1.63
CA PHE A 75 -11.36 -21.10 2.18
C PHE A 75 -11.66 -22.61 2.22
N ASP A 76 -12.49 -23.12 1.28
CA ASP A 76 -12.90 -24.52 1.25
C ASP A 76 -11.69 -25.48 1.24
N GLY A 77 -10.68 -25.18 0.42
CA GLY A 77 -9.50 -26.03 0.26
C GLY A 77 -8.63 -26.19 1.52
N VAL A 78 -8.72 -25.28 2.48
CA VAL A 78 -8.02 -25.40 3.78
C VAL A 78 -8.92 -25.96 4.88
N LEU A 79 -10.24 -25.76 4.80
CA LEU A 79 -11.20 -26.21 5.81
C LEU A 79 -11.63 -27.67 5.62
N ASP A 80 -11.73 -28.15 4.38
CA ASP A 80 -12.15 -29.53 4.07
C ASP A 80 -11.20 -30.60 4.62
N ASP A 81 -9.95 -30.23 4.91
CA ASP A 81 -8.93 -31.08 5.52
C ASP A 81 -9.28 -31.54 6.95
N GLY A 82 -10.26 -30.91 7.61
CA GLY A 82 -10.71 -31.22 8.97
C GLY A 82 -9.69 -30.93 10.07
N LYS A 83 -8.52 -30.36 9.72
CA LYS A 83 -7.43 -30.04 10.65
C LYS A 83 -7.65 -28.72 11.40
N ILE A 84 -8.46 -27.83 10.81
CA ILE A 84 -8.83 -26.56 11.41
C ILE A 84 -10.19 -26.73 12.05
N VAL A 85 -10.24 -26.63 13.38
CA VAL A 85 -11.48 -26.77 14.14
C VAL A 85 -11.90 -25.38 14.62
N PRO A 86 -13.13 -24.93 14.31
CA PRO A 86 -13.64 -23.67 14.81
C PRO A 86 -13.61 -23.64 16.34
N THR A 87 -13.09 -22.56 16.92
CA THR A 87 -13.04 -22.39 18.38
C THR A 87 -14.32 -21.77 18.94
N THR A 88 -15.18 -21.22 18.08
CA THR A 88 -16.44 -20.56 18.43
C THR A 88 -17.59 -21.01 17.53
N LEU A 89 -18.83 -20.97 18.03
CA LEU A 89 -20.02 -21.42 17.29
C LEU A 89 -20.49 -20.45 16.19
N ILE A 90 -19.97 -19.22 16.14
CA ILE A 90 -20.40 -18.17 15.20
C ILE A 90 -19.14 -17.51 14.62
N CYS A 91 -18.57 -18.11 13.60
CA CYS A 91 -17.50 -17.54 12.78
C CYS A 91 -17.71 -17.99 11.34
N ASP A 92 -17.45 -17.09 10.39
CA ASP A 92 -17.37 -17.49 8.99
C ASP A 92 -16.00 -18.12 8.68
N ALA A 93 -15.86 -18.71 7.49
CA ALA A 93 -14.65 -19.41 7.09
C ALA A 93 -13.37 -18.56 7.19
N THR A 94 -13.47 -17.28 6.84
CA THR A 94 -12.36 -16.33 6.94
C THR A 94 -11.91 -16.21 8.40
N ASP A 95 -12.83 -15.99 9.33
CA ASP A 95 -12.50 -15.84 10.74
C ASP A 95 -11.87 -17.12 11.31
N ILE A 96 -12.37 -18.30 10.95
CA ILE A 96 -11.82 -19.60 11.35
C ILE A 96 -10.36 -19.74 10.91
N VAL A 97 -10.04 -19.42 9.66
CA VAL A 97 -8.69 -19.54 9.11
C VAL A 97 -7.73 -18.54 9.76
N LEU A 98 -8.17 -17.29 9.96
CA LEU A 98 -7.34 -16.27 10.63
C LEU A 98 -7.07 -16.64 12.09
N GLU A 99 -8.07 -17.15 12.82
CA GLU A 99 -7.89 -17.65 14.18
C GLU A 99 -6.87 -18.79 14.22
N TYR A 100 -6.98 -19.76 13.34
CA TYR A 100 -6.01 -20.86 13.25
C TYR A 100 -4.58 -20.34 13.05
N LEU A 101 -4.37 -19.45 12.07
CA LEU A 101 -3.05 -18.85 11.81
C LEU A 101 -2.51 -18.08 13.03
N ASN A 102 -3.38 -17.45 13.82
CA ASN A 102 -3.01 -16.75 15.04
C ASN A 102 -2.57 -17.68 16.19
N THR A 103 -2.94 -18.96 16.14
CA THR A 103 -2.54 -19.99 17.12
C THR A 103 -1.21 -20.68 16.79
N LEU A 104 -0.65 -20.44 15.60
CA LEU A 104 0.61 -21.08 15.20
C LEU A 104 1.76 -20.73 16.14
N ASP A 105 2.52 -21.75 16.53
CA ASP A 105 3.80 -21.58 17.19
C ASP A 105 4.78 -20.86 16.25
N GLY A 106 5.48 -19.87 16.81
CA GLY A 106 6.48 -19.11 16.05
C GLY A 106 7.61 -19.99 15.53
N ARG A 107 8.06 -19.72 14.30
CA ARG A 107 9.17 -20.42 13.64
C ARG A 107 10.28 -19.44 13.29
N SER A 108 11.54 -19.86 13.41
CA SER A 108 12.67 -19.04 12.99
C SER A 108 12.85 -19.10 11.47
N GLY A 109 12.33 -18.09 10.76
CA GLY A 109 12.50 -17.89 9.32
C GLY A 109 13.33 -16.66 8.99
N PHE A 110 13.17 -16.13 7.78
CA PHE A 110 13.96 -15.01 7.28
C PHE A 110 13.72 -13.73 8.08
N ILE A 111 12.48 -13.45 8.48
CA ILE A 111 12.13 -12.22 9.18
C ILE A 111 12.75 -12.21 10.58
N TYR A 112 12.64 -13.30 11.32
CA TYR A 112 13.30 -13.46 12.61
C TYR A 112 14.81 -13.25 12.50
N ARG A 113 15.46 -13.99 11.59
CA ARG A 113 16.93 -13.96 11.42
C ARG A 113 17.49 -12.60 11.01
N ASN A 114 16.72 -11.78 10.30
CA ASN A 114 17.25 -10.56 9.69
C ASN A 114 16.73 -9.26 10.31
N TYR A 115 15.57 -9.27 10.96
CA TYR A 115 14.88 -8.05 11.40
C TYR A 115 14.53 -8.03 12.89
N CYS A 116 14.94 -9.06 13.65
CA CYS A 116 14.69 -9.17 15.10
C CYS A 116 15.99 -9.20 15.92
N PRO A 117 15.97 -8.72 17.18
CA PRO A 117 17.16 -8.64 18.02
C PRO A 117 17.90 -9.97 18.20
N GLY A 118 17.20 -11.03 18.58
CA GLY A 118 17.83 -12.34 18.83
C GLY A 118 18.26 -13.03 17.55
N GLY A 119 17.56 -12.80 16.43
CA GLY A 119 17.98 -13.35 15.13
C GLY A 119 19.20 -12.65 14.54
N THR A 120 19.40 -11.36 14.86
CA THR A 120 20.56 -10.57 14.44
C THR A 120 21.64 -10.47 15.51
N GLU A 121 21.53 -11.23 16.60
CA GLU A 121 22.52 -11.28 17.65
C GLU A 121 23.85 -11.84 17.10
N GLY A 122 24.97 -11.21 17.45
CA GLY A 122 26.30 -11.56 16.94
C GLY A 122 26.57 -11.15 15.49
N THR A 123 25.60 -10.58 14.76
CA THR A 123 25.82 -10.00 13.43
C THR A 123 26.35 -8.57 13.50
N GLU A 124 26.84 -8.04 12.38
CA GLU A 124 27.32 -6.65 12.28
C GLU A 124 26.23 -5.62 12.65
N PHE A 125 24.97 -5.90 12.31
CA PHE A 125 23.86 -4.99 12.52
C PHE A 125 22.75 -5.64 13.36
N LYS A 126 22.64 -5.21 14.62
CA LYS A 126 21.53 -5.59 15.51
C LYS A 126 20.25 -4.83 15.11
N ARG A 127 19.32 -5.51 14.45
CA ARG A 127 18.06 -4.92 13.95
C ARG A 127 16.91 -5.22 14.90
N GLN A 128 16.00 -4.26 15.08
CA GLN A 128 14.87 -4.37 16.00
C GLN A 128 13.61 -3.78 15.36
N TYR A 129 13.23 -4.29 14.19
CA TYR A 129 11.95 -3.94 13.57
C TYR A 129 10.78 -4.65 14.26
N PHE A 130 11.01 -5.86 14.75
CA PHE A 130 10.02 -6.64 15.49
C PHE A 130 10.64 -7.23 16.77
N SER A 131 9.80 -7.61 17.72
CA SER A 131 10.23 -8.52 18.79
C SER A 131 10.54 -9.90 18.21
N ASP A 132 11.36 -10.69 18.91
CA ASP A 132 11.70 -12.05 18.50
C ASP A 132 10.44 -12.92 18.34
N GLU A 133 9.48 -12.79 19.25
CA GLU A 133 8.20 -13.49 19.17
C GLU A 133 7.43 -13.11 17.91
N ASN A 134 7.28 -11.80 17.64
CA ASN A 134 6.54 -11.33 16.46
C ASN A 134 7.22 -11.69 15.15
N GLY A 135 8.55 -11.64 15.09
CA GLY A 135 9.31 -12.11 13.93
C GLY A 135 9.07 -13.59 13.64
N ARG A 136 9.12 -14.43 14.67
CA ARG A 136 8.87 -15.86 14.53
C ARG A 136 7.43 -16.19 14.17
N ARG A 137 6.44 -15.45 14.70
CA ARG A 137 5.03 -15.60 14.32
C ARG A 137 4.80 -15.17 12.88
N CYS A 138 5.38 -14.06 12.45
CA CYS A 138 5.35 -13.59 11.06
C CYS A 138 5.87 -14.67 10.11
N ASP A 139 7.04 -15.24 10.41
CA ASP A 139 7.62 -16.34 9.63
C ASP A 139 6.71 -17.58 9.60
N ALA A 140 6.20 -18.03 10.76
CA ALA A 140 5.32 -19.19 10.82
C ALA A 140 4.06 -19.03 9.95
N ILE A 141 3.40 -17.87 10.05
CA ILE A 141 2.20 -17.55 9.27
C ILE A 141 2.53 -17.48 7.78
N ARG A 142 3.58 -16.73 7.40
CA ARG A 142 3.96 -16.57 6.00
C ARG A 142 4.30 -17.91 5.34
N MET A 143 5.05 -18.76 6.05
CA MET A 143 5.38 -20.10 5.59
C MET A 143 4.14 -20.99 5.48
N GLN A 144 3.19 -20.88 6.42
CA GLN A 144 1.94 -21.67 6.35
C GLN A 144 1.07 -21.25 5.16
N ILE A 145 0.97 -19.95 4.88
CA ILE A 145 0.27 -19.43 3.69
C ILE A 145 0.93 -20.00 2.42
N GLU A 146 2.26 -20.00 2.33
CA GLU A 146 2.98 -20.59 1.19
C GLU A 146 2.70 -22.08 1.05
N ASN A 147 2.75 -22.82 2.16
CA ASN A 147 2.51 -24.27 2.14
C ASN A 147 1.11 -24.61 1.62
N TRP A 148 0.09 -23.83 2.00
CA TRP A 148 -1.26 -24.03 1.48
C TRP A 148 -1.37 -23.65 0.00
N TRP A 149 -0.74 -22.57 -0.42
CA TRP A 149 -0.69 -22.16 -1.83
C TRP A 149 -0.04 -23.23 -2.72
N GLN A 150 1.15 -23.69 -2.35
CA GLN A 150 1.89 -24.73 -3.09
C GLN A 150 1.16 -26.09 -3.09
N ALA A 151 0.35 -26.35 -2.07
CA ALA A 151 -0.50 -27.54 -2.00
C ALA A 151 -1.82 -27.39 -2.80
N GLY A 152 -2.06 -26.25 -3.46
CA GLY A 152 -3.29 -25.99 -4.22
C GLY A 152 -4.54 -25.83 -3.34
N LYS A 153 -4.38 -25.42 -2.07
CA LYS A 153 -5.47 -25.29 -1.10
C LYS A 153 -6.05 -23.89 -0.99
N LEU A 154 -5.41 -22.91 -1.62
CA LEU A 154 -5.88 -21.55 -1.67
C LEU A 154 -6.14 -21.18 -3.12
N THR A 155 -7.24 -20.48 -3.35
CA THR A 155 -7.40 -19.67 -4.55
C THR A 155 -6.45 -18.47 -4.51
N GLU A 156 -6.26 -17.79 -5.64
CA GLU A 156 -5.42 -16.60 -5.70
C GLU A 156 -5.94 -15.48 -4.77
N ASP A 157 -7.25 -15.26 -4.74
CA ASP A 157 -7.90 -14.28 -3.87
C ASP A 157 -7.66 -14.62 -2.39
N GLU A 158 -7.83 -15.87 -1.99
CA GLU A 158 -7.55 -16.35 -0.63
C GLU A 158 -6.09 -16.15 -0.23
N TYR A 159 -5.16 -16.45 -1.14
CA TYR A 159 -3.72 -16.24 -0.92
C TYR A 159 -3.42 -14.76 -0.66
N PHE A 160 -3.90 -13.85 -1.52
CA PHE A 160 -3.66 -12.42 -1.34
C PHE A 160 -4.42 -11.83 -0.15
N TYR A 161 -5.60 -12.35 0.20
CA TYR A 161 -6.31 -11.96 1.41
C TYR A 161 -5.47 -12.23 2.67
N LEU A 162 -4.92 -13.44 2.78
CA LEU A 162 -4.07 -13.82 3.92
C LEU A 162 -2.76 -13.04 3.96
N LEU A 163 -2.11 -12.82 2.80
CA LEU A 163 -0.91 -11.98 2.72
C LEU A 163 -1.18 -10.53 3.14
N ALA A 164 -2.27 -9.93 2.66
CA ALA A 164 -2.67 -8.57 3.04
C ALA A 164 -2.95 -8.47 4.55
N SER A 165 -3.62 -9.48 5.13
CA SER A 165 -3.88 -9.53 6.57
C SER A 165 -2.58 -9.62 7.38
N LEU A 166 -1.60 -10.40 6.90
CA LEU A 166 -0.27 -10.50 7.50
C LEU A 166 0.51 -9.18 7.41
N ILE A 167 0.50 -8.51 6.27
CA ILE A 167 1.17 -7.21 6.07
C ILE A 167 0.59 -6.16 7.02
N ASP A 168 -0.75 -6.06 7.12
CA ASP A 168 -1.39 -5.12 8.05
C ASP A 168 -1.15 -5.51 9.52
N ALA A 169 -1.09 -6.81 9.85
CA ALA A 169 -0.73 -7.29 11.19
C ALA A 169 0.72 -6.95 11.57
N ALA A 170 1.67 -7.18 10.66
CA ALA A 170 3.07 -6.86 10.86
C ALA A 170 3.26 -5.36 11.11
N ASP A 171 2.61 -4.50 10.33
CA ASP A 171 2.73 -3.06 10.51
C ASP A 171 2.23 -2.55 11.87
N ARG A 172 1.15 -3.14 12.39
CA ARG A 172 0.61 -2.80 13.72
C ARG A 172 1.58 -3.07 14.86
N VAL A 173 2.49 -4.04 14.69
CA VAL A 173 3.49 -4.43 15.70
C VAL A 173 4.92 -4.04 15.31
N ALA A 174 5.10 -3.21 14.29
CA ALA A 174 6.41 -2.73 13.88
C ALA A 174 6.98 -1.71 14.89
N ASN A 175 8.28 -1.83 15.18
CA ASN A 175 9.03 -0.93 16.04
C ASN A 175 9.70 0.19 15.23
N THR A 176 8.88 0.96 14.50
CA THR A 176 9.32 2.05 13.62
C THR A 176 8.63 3.37 13.97
N ALA A 177 9.09 4.49 13.39
CA ALA A 177 8.46 5.81 13.53
C ALA A 177 7.47 6.13 12.39
N SER A 178 6.76 5.12 11.87
CA SER A 178 5.80 5.11 10.75
C SER A 178 6.33 4.51 9.43
N VAL A 179 7.65 4.48 9.24
CA VAL A 179 8.28 3.85 8.06
C VAL A 179 9.48 3.01 8.46
N TYR A 180 9.80 2.03 7.61
CA TYR A 180 10.85 1.02 7.79
C TYR A 180 12.25 1.49 7.35
N GLY A 181 12.38 2.74 6.88
CA GLY A 181 13.69 3.35 6.61
C GLY A 181 14.59 3.46 7.84
N ALA A 182 14.05 3.27 9.05
CA ALA A 182 14.78 3.07 10.29
C ALA A 182 13.92 2.31 11.32
N PHE A 183 14.57 1.68 12.30
CA PHE A 183 13.94 1.08 13.47
C PHE A 183 14.29 1.86 14.74
N LEU A 184 13.45 1.75 15.76
CA LEU A 184 13.65 2.45 17.03
C LEU A 184 14.55 1.64 17.97
N LYS A 185 15.41 2.34 18.71
CA LYS A 185 16.28 1.70 19.72
C LYS A 185 15.48 1.08 20.87
N HIS A 186 14.38 1.73 21.27
CA HIS A 186 13.49 1.23 22.31
C HIS A 186 12.24 0.62 21.69
N VAL A 187 11.83 -0.56 22.16
CA VAL A 187 10.63 -1.23 21.67
C VAL A 187 9.38 -0.46 22.12
N LYS A 188 8.55 -0.07 21.16
CA LYS A 188 7.25 0.57 21.44
C LYS A 188 6.27 -0.40 22.10
N LYS A 189 5.35 0.14 22.89
CA LYS A 189 4.23 -0.63 23.49
C LYS A 189 3.42 -1.40 22.46
N SER A 190 3.20 -0.83 21.27
CA SER A 190 2.51 -1.52 20.16
C SER A 190 3.30 -2.73 19.65
N ALA A 191 4.62 -2.62 19.54
CA ALA A 191 5.50 -3.68 19.06
C ALA A 191 5.71 -4.82 20.07
N MET A 192 5.37 -4.60 21.35
CA MET A 192 5.32 -5.64 22.37
C MET A 192 4.02 -6.46 22.34
N LYS A 193 2.97 -5.98 21.65
CA LYS A 193 1.74 -6.77 21.50
C LYS A 193 2.00 -7.93 20.55
N PRO A 194 1.34 -9.08 20.74
CA PRO A 194 1.47 -10.19 19.81
C PRO A 194 0.94 -9.80 18.43
N LEU A 195 1.65 -10.22 17.39
CA LEU A 195 1.17 -10.17 16.02
C LEU A 195 -0.12 -10.99 15.92
N GLN A 196 -1.18 -10.35 15.46
CA GLN A 196 -2.48 -10.96 15.24
C GLN A 196 -3.04 -10.53 13.90
N LEU A 197 -3.36 -11.52 13.06
CA LEU A 197 -4.16 -11.35 11.87
C LEU A 197 -5.56 -10.91 12.26
N LYS A 198 -6.14 -10.03 11.45
CA LYS A 198 -7.50 -9.53 11.62
C LYS A 198 -8.21 -9.54 10.29
N ARG A 199 -9.54 -9.66 10.34
CA ARG A 199 -10.40 -9.53 9.18
C ARG A 199 -10.15 -8.19 8.47
N LEU A 200 -9.93 -8.26 7.16
CA LEU A 200 -9.93 -7.11 6.28
C LEU A 200 -11.34 -6.87 5.76
N GLY A 201 -11.74 -5.60 5.64
CA GLY A 201 -13.02 -5.24 5.07
C GLY A 201 -13.02 -5.45 3.56
N ILE A 202 -13.90 -6.33 3.08
CA ILE A 202 -14.16 -6.53 1.66
C ILE A 202 -15.36 -5.67 1.28
N VAL A 203 -15.25 -5.00 0.14
CA VAL A 203 -16.38 -4.35 -0.52
C VAL A 203 -16.91 -5.34 -1.54
N GLU A 204 -18.15 -5.78 -1.37
CA GLU A 204 -18.80 -6.64 -2.35
C GLU A 204 -19.11 -5.85 -3.63
N SER A 205 -18.98 -6.51 -4.78
CA SER A 205 -19.16 -5.91 -6.09
C SER A 205 -19.42 -6.99 -7.14
N ASP A 206 -20.21 -6.65 -8.17
CA ASP A 206 -20.40 -7.51 -9.34
C ASP A 206 -19.44 -7.12 -10.49
N GLU A 207 -18.64 -6.07 -10.30
CA GLU A 207 -17.66 -5.61 -11.27
C GLU A 207 -16.36 -6.43 -11.21
N ASP A 208 -15.75 -6.64 -12.37
CA ASP A 208 -14.44 -7.29 -12.50
C ASP A 208 -13.32 -6.26 -12.30
N HIS A 209 -12.78 -6.21 -11.09
CA HIS A 209 -11.71 -5.28 -10.72
C HIS A 209 -10.34 -5.83 -11.08
N GLU A 210 -9.48 -4.94 -11.57
CA GLU A 210 -8.13 -5.30 -11.98
C GLU A 210 -7.11 -4.73 -11.01
N VAL A 211 -6.07 -5.51 -10.70
CA VAL A 211 -4.97 -5.05 -9.87
C VAL A 211 -3.65 -5.45 -10.52
N HIS A 212 -2.76 -4.48 -10.68
CA HIS A 212 -1.49 -4.64 -11.40
C HIS A 212 -0.29 -4.34 -10.49
N ASN A 213 0.84 -5.01 -10.73
CA ASN A 213 2.12 -4.73 -10.06
C ASN A 213 3.20 -4.32 -11.07
N VAL A 214 3.03 -3.15 -11.69
CA VAL A 214 3.96 -2.67 -12.72
C VAL A 214 4.31 -1.19 -12.52
N ASN A 215 5.27 -0.69 -13.30
CA ASN A 215 5.52 0.75 -13.36
C ASN A 215 4.28 1.47 -13.93
N GLY A 216 3.72 2.41 -13.16
CA GLY A 216 2.51 3.14 -13.54
C GLY A 216 2.62 3.90 -14.85
N GLN A 217 3.80 4.45 -15.18
CA GLN A 217 4.04 5.13 -16.46
C GLN A 217 3.90 4.18 -17.65
N ALA A 218 4.31 2.91 -17.47
CA ALA A 218 4.17 1.88 -18.50
C ALA A 218 2.73 1.34 -18.60
N LEU A 219 1.97 1.34 -17.50
CA LEU A 219 0.58 0.88 -17.48
C LEU A 219 -0.34 1.85 -18.20
N VAL A 220 -0.19 3.17 -17.96
CA VAL A 220 -1.09 4.20 -18.51
C VAL A 220 -1.19 4.17 -20.03
N GLU A 221 -0.13 3.77 -20.73
CA GLU A 221 -0.12 3.67 -22.19
C GLU A 221 -1.00 2.54 -22.75
N ARG A 222 -1.29 1.52 -21.93
CA ARG A 222 -1.98 0.29 -22.36
C ARG A 222 -3.37 0.15 -21.74
N LEU A 223 -3.72 1.06 -20.84
CA LEU A 223 -4.95 0.99 -20.08
C LEU A 223 -6.07 1.77 -20.76
N SER A 224 -7.27 1.21 -20.76
CA SER A 224 -8.50 1.92 -21.11
C SER A 224 -9.30 2.16 -19.82
N CYS A 225 -9.53 3.42 -19.49
CA CYS A 225 -10.35 3.84 -18.35
C CYS A 225 -10.98 5.21 -18.65
N ASP A 226 -12.05 5.54 -17.94
CA ASP A 226 -12.71 6.85 -18.07
C ASP A 226 -12.00 7.89 -17.20
N VAL A 227 -11.59 7.46 -16.00
CA VAL A 227 -10.95 8.28 -14.97
C VAL A 227 -9.58 7.73 -14.64
N LEU A 228 -8.52 8.51 -14.90
CA LEU A 228 -7.17 8.24 -14.41
C LEU A 228 -6.89 9.11 -13.18
N TYR A 229 -6.76 8.47 -12.01
CA TYR A 229 -6.33 9.09 -10.78
C TYR A 229 -4.86 8.80 -10.49
N MET A 230 -4.11 9.86 -10.18
CA MET A 230 -2.69 9.81 -9.85
C MET A 230 -2.45 10.41 -8.47
N ASP A 231 -1.81 9.64 -7.59
CA ASP A 231 -1.26 10.09 -6.32
C ASP A 231 0.22 9.69 -6.18
N PRO A 232 1.11 10.24 -7.03
CA PRO A 232 2.51 9.86 -7.02
C PRO A 232 3.23 10.41 -5.79
N PRO A 233 4.43 9.88 -5.46
CA PRO A 233 5.31 10.51 -4.49
C PRO A 233 5.53 12.00 -4.77
N TYR A 234 5.38 12.83 -3.73
CA TYR A 234 5.55 14.29 -3.86
C TYR A 234 6.92 14.78 -3.36
N ASN A 235 7.75 13.90 -2.80
CA ASN A 235 9.06 14.27 -2.24
C ASN A 235 10.15 13.28 -2.65
N HIS A 236 11.39 13.60 -2.28
CA HIS A 236 12.58 12.84 -2.67
C HIS A 236 12.73 11.45 -2.02
N ARG A 237 11.80 11.03 -1.16
CA ARG A 237 11.91 9.76 -0.44
C ARG A 237 11.38 8.62 -1.30
N GLN A 238 12.28 7.72 -1.67
CA GLN A 238 11.94 6.48 -2.36
C GLN A 238 11.15 5.56 -1.43
N TYR A 239 9.96 5.16 -1.85
CA TYR A 239 9.06 4.31 -1.06
C TYR A 239 9.61 2.88 -0.90
N CYS A 240 10.33 2.37 -1.90
CA CYS A 240 11.04 1.10 -1.83
C CYS A 240 11.98 0.99 -0.62
N ALA A 241 12.65 2.07 -0.24
CA ALA A 241 13.46 2.11 0.98
C ALA A 241 12.64 2.29 2.27
N ASN A 242 11.49 2.96 2.20
CA ASN A 242 10.67 3.23 3.39
C ASN A 242 9.78 2.06 3.81
N TYR A 243 9.50 1.11 2.92
CA TYR A 243 8.63 -0.05 3.21
C TYR A 243 9.30 -1.39 2.87
N HIS A 244 10.64 -1.39 2.79
CA HIS A 244 11.42 -2.54 2.34
C HIS A 244 11.18 -3.82 3.16
N VAL A 245 10.88 -3.70 4.46
CA VAL A 245 10.60 -4.87 5.32
C VAL A 245 9.24 -5.49 4.97
N LEU A 246 8.22 -4.67 4.71
CA LEU A 246 6.91 -5.17 4.28
C LEU A 246 7.01 -5.81 2.89
N GLU A 247 7.81 -5.22 1.99
CA GLU A 247 8.13 -5.81 0.69
C GLU A 247 8.82 -7.18 0.85
N THR A 248 9.75 -7.32 1.80
CA THR A 248 10.38 -8.61 2.14
C THR A 248 9.39 -9.61 2.73
N ILE A 249 8.46 -9.20 3.58
CA ILE A 249 7.41 -10.10 4.12
C ILE A 249 6.50 -10.59 2.99
N ALA A 250 6.07 -9.70 2.10
CA ALA A 250 5.18 -10.03 1.01
C ALA A 250 5.83 -11.01 0.01
N ARG A 251 7.05 -10.71 -0.45
CA ARG A 251 7.77 -11.55 -1.42
C ARG A 251 8.32 -12.83 -0.81
N TYR A 252 8.84 -12.76 0.42
CA TYR A 252 9.44 -13.87 1.16
C TYR A 252 10.48 -14.66 0.35
N ASP A 253 11.34 -13.92 -0.35
CA ASP A 253 12.25 -14.39 -1.41
C ASP A 253 13.74 -14.40 -1.00
N ASP A 254 14.01 -14.45 0.31
CA ASP A 254 15.35 -14.49 0.91
C ASP A 254 16.40 -13.54 0.28
N PRO A 255 16.12 -12.22 0.15
CA PRO A 255 17.00 -11.31 -0.58
C PRO A 255 18.31 -11.02 0.15
N ASN A 256 19.36 -10.71 -0.61
CA ASN A 256 20.63 -10.23 -0.05
C ASN A 256 20.49 -8.79 0.50
N LEU A 257 20.51 -8.67 1.82
CA LEU A 257 20.30 -7.40 2.52
C LEU A 257 21.56 -6.54 2.61
N LYS A 258 21.40 -5.21 2.61
CA LYS A 258 22.50 -4.25 2.72
C LYS A 258 22.31 -3.27 3.88
N GLY A 259 23.41 -2.94 4.54
CA GLY A 259 23.51 -1.87 5.53
C GLY A 259 22.75 -2.12 6.83
N VAL A 260 22.78 -1.08 7.68
CA VAL A 260 22.24 -1.09 9.05
C VAL A 260 20.76 -1.48 9.08
N THR A 261 19.97 -0.97 8.14
CA THR A 261 18.52 -1.20 8.07
C THR A 261 18.15 -2.55 7.45
N GLY A 262 19.09 -3.24 6.78
CA GLY A 262 18.80 -4.51 6.12
C GLY A 262 17.92 -4.30 4.88
N LEU A 263 18.32 -3.33 4.06
CA LEU A 263 17.60 -2.94 2.85
C LEU A 263 17.72 -4.05 1.79
N ARG A 264 16.59 -4.47 1.21
CA ARG A 264 16.56 -5.40 0.06
C ARG A 264 16.94 -4.66 -1.25
N PRO A 265 17.35 -5.37 -2.32
CA PRO A 265 17.51 -4.77 -3.65
C PRO A 265 16.22 -4.06 -4.09
N GLN A 266 16.37 -2.88 -4.72
CA GLN A 266 15.25 -1.95 -4.99
C GLN A 266 15.38 -1.16 -6.30
N ASP A 267 16.34 -1.49 -7.16
CA ASP A 267 16.70 -0.64 -8.31
C ASP A 267 15.58 -0.56 -9.35
N ASP A 268 14.78 -1.62 -9.46
CA ASP A 268 13.60 -1.74 -10.32
C ASP A 268 12.35 -1.04 -9.76
N GLN A 269 12.35 -0.66 -8.48
CA GLN A 269 11.21 -0.04 -7.79
C GLN A 269 11.41 1.45 -7.46
N LYS A 270 12.45 2.08 -8.00
CA LYS A 270 12.67 3.52 -7.85
C LYS A 270 11.65 4.31 -8.69
N SER A 271 11.05 5.33 -8.09
CA SER A 271 10.10 6.20 -8.79
C SER A 271 10.80 7.45 -9.32
N ASP A 272 10.51 7.78 -10.58
CA ASP A 272 10.92 9.05 -11.20
C ASP A 272 10.23 10.25 -10.54
N PHE A 273 9.06 10.05 -9.92
CA PHE A 273 8.34 11.07 -9.15
C PHE A 273 9.04 11.47 -7.85
N CYS A 274 10.06 10.73 -7.41
CA CYS A 274 10.95 11.14 -6.32
C CYS A 274 12.17 11.96 -6.81
N MET A 275 12.31 12.17 -8.11
CA MET A 275 13.46 12.85 -8.72
C MET A 275 13.01 14.18 -9.34
N LYS A 276 13.41 15.32 -8.76
CA LYS A 276 12.95 16.66 -9.21
C LYS A 276 13.12 16.92 -10.71
N ARG A 277 14.19 16.40 -11.32
CA ARG A 277 14.44 16.55 -12.77
C ARG A 277 13.63 15.62 -13.66
N ARG A 278 12.99 14.58 -13.11
CA ARG A 278 12.23 13.57 -13.87
C ARG A 278 10.75 13.56 -13.56
N ALA A 279 10.33 14.06 -12.40
CA ALA A 279 8.92 14.01 -11.96
C ALA A 279 7.96 14.71 -12.93
N LEU A 280 8.24 15.97 -13.31
CA LEU A 280 7.38 16.71 -14.24
C LEU A 280 7.37 16.08 -15.65
N PRO A 281 8.52 15.72 -16.26
CA PRO A 281 8.52 14.99 -17.53
C PRO A 281 7.76 13.66 -17.49
N ALA A 282 7.88 12.90 -16.40
CA ALA A 282 7.17 11.64 -16.20
C ALA A 282 5.64 11.86 -16.13
N PHE A 283 5.22 12.89 -15.39
CA PHE A 283 3.82 13.29 -15.30
C PHE A 283 3.24 13.71 -16.66
N GLU A 284 3.94 14.61 -17.37
CA GLU A 284 3.54 15.07 -18.70
C GLU A 284 3.40 13.90 -19.68
N GLU A 285 4.32 12.95 -19.65
CA GLU A 285 4.26 11.76 -20.49
C GLU A 285 3.02 10.91 -20.20
N MET A 286 2.67 10.71 -18.92
CA MET A 286 1.46 9.98 -18.52
C MET A 286 0.19 10.68 -19.00
N VAL A 287 0.08 12.01 -18.80
CA VAL A 287 -1.07 12.81 -19.27
C VAL A 287 -1.20 12.74 -20.79
N ARG A 288 -0.08 12.80 -21.50
CA ARG A 288 -0.05 12.69 -22.96
C ARG A 288 -0.55 11.32 -23.44
N LYS A 289 -0.04 10.24 -22.84
CA LYS A 289 -0.26 8.85 -23.30
C LYS A 289 -1.59 8.22 -22.86
N THR A 290 -2.17 8.66 -21.75
CA THR A 290 -3.44 8.07 -21.27
C THR A 290 -4.57 8.23 -22.28
N SER A 291 -5.43 7.22 -22.41
CA SER A 291 -6.69 7.35 -23.14
C SER A 291 -7.83 7.90 -22.28
N ALA A 292 -7.61 8.12 -20.99
CA ALA A 292 -8.64 8.61 -20.08
C ALA A 292 -9.07 10.03 -20.46
N GLN A 293 -10.39 10.25 -20.49
CA GLN A 293 -10.96 11.57 -20.68
C GLN A 293 -10.71 12.45 -19.44
N TYR A 294 -10.89 11.88 -18.26
CA TYR A 294 -10.75 12.61 -17.01
C TYR A 294 -9.47 12.20 -16.30
N VAL A 295 -8.59 13.17 -16.05
CA VAL A 295 -7.32 12.95 -15.39
C VAL A 295 -7.25 13.77 -14.11
N PHE A 296 -7.02 13.11 -12.98
CA PHE A 296 -6.91 13.73 -11.67
C PHE A 296 -5.53 13.50 -11.08
N LEU A 297 -4.92 14.56 -10.54
CA LEU A 297 -3.69 14.47 -9.76
C LEU A 297 -3.94 15.00 -8.35
N SER A 298 -3.83 14.14 -7.35
CA SER A 298 -3.70 14.57 -5.96
C SER A 298 -2.25 14.89 -5.67
N TYR A 299 -1.98 16.09 -5.16
CA TYR A 299 -0.61 16.50 -4.89
C TYR A 299 -0.51 17.46 -3.71
N ASN A 300 0.60 17.38 -2.99
CA ASN A 300 0.84 18.26 -1.85
C ASN A 300 1.46 19.59 -2.30
N SER A 301 1.10 20.69 -1.66
CA SER A 301 1.66 22.02 -1.94
C SER A 301 3.17 22.14 -1.71
N GLU A 302 3.76 21.26 -0.89
CA GLU A 302 5.22 21.19 -0.68
C GLU A 302 5.90 20.20 -1.66
N GLY A 303 5.21 19.78 -2.72
CA GLY A 303 5.70 18.82 -3.70
C GLY A 303 6.85 19.33 -4.57
N ILE A 304 7.59 18.41 -5.18
CA ILE A 304 8.75 18.75 -6.02
C ILE A 304 8.37 19.28 -7.42
N MET A 305 7.13 19.04 -7.86
CA MET A 305 6.52 19.65 -9.05
C MET A 305 5.73 20.90 -8.64
N GLY A 306 5.97 22.04 -9.30
CA GLY A 306 5.28 23.29 -9.01
C GLY A 306 3.83 23.27 -9.50
N LYS A 307 2.94 23.97 -8.77
CA LYS A 307 1.52 24.10 -9.14
C LYS A 307 1.32 24.61 -10.57
N ASP A 308 2.00 25.69 -10.94
CA ASP A 308 1.84 26.31 -12.26
C ASP A 308 2.41 25.43 -13.37
N GLU A 309 3.49 24.69 -13.08
CA GLU A 309 4.08 23.71 -14.01
C GLU A 309 3.09 22.57 -14.29
N ILE A 310 2.40 22.06 -13.26
CA ILE A 310 1.37 21.01 -13.41
C ILE A 310 0.19 21.52 -14.24
N LEU A 311 -0.32 22.73 -13.96
CA LEU A 311 -1.43 23.31 -14.72
C LEU A 311 -1.05 23.54 -16.18
N GLN A 312 0.16 24.03 -16.44
CA GLN A 312 0.67 24.22 -17.79
C GLN A 312 0.83 22.87 -18.53
N ALA A 313 1.29 21.83 -17.84
CA ALA A 313 1.41 20.49 -18.40
C ALA A 313 0.04 19.89 -18.78
N MET A 314 -0.95 19.99 -17.89
CA MET A 314 -2.31 19.51 -18.15
C MET A 314 -3.02 20.33 -19.25
N GLY A 315 -2.90 21.66 -19.20
CA GLY A 315 -3.57 22.57 -20.13
C GLY A 315 -3.14 22.45 -21.60
N GLN A 316 -2.05 21.74 -21.88
CA GLN A 316 -1.66 21.38 -23.25
C GLN A 316 -2.61 20.36 -23.91
N TYR A 317 -3.41 19.65 -23.12
CA TYR A 317 -4.22 18.52 -23.57
C TYR A 317 -5.73 18.69 -23.32
N GLY A 318 -6.16 19.82 -22.77
CA GLY A 318 -7.58 20.06 -22.48
C GLY A 318 -7.80 21.15 -21.43
N GLU A 319 -9.00 21.17 -20.85
CA GLU A 319 -9.38 22.12 -19.82
C GLU A 319 -8.86 21.64 -18.45
N ALA A 320 -7.97 22.44 -17.84
CA ALA A 320 -7.36 22.14 -16.55
C ALA A 320 -7.91 23.07 -15.45
N ASP A 321 -8.33 22.49 -14.34
CA ASP A 321 -8.81 23.18 -13.14
C ASP A 321 -8.08 22.68 -11.88
N LEU A 322 -8.22 23.41 -10.77
CA LEU A 322 -7.61 23.09 -9.49
C LEU A 322 -8.59 23.32 -8.34
N MET A 323 -8.80 22.26 -7.56
CA MET A 323 -9.44 22.33 -6.25
C MET A 323 -8.39 22.26 -5.14
N THR A 324 -8.61 23.00 -4.05
CA THR A 324 -7.66 23.04 -2.92
C THR A 324 -8.37 22.79 -1.60
N ARG A 325 -7.70 22.11 -0.67
CA ARG A 325 -8.17 21.94 0.72
C ARG A 325 -7.02 22.10 1.69
N ASP A 326 -7.24 22.84 2.78
CA ASP A 326 -6.27 22.90 3.87
C ASP A 326 -6.19 21.56 4.60
N TYR A 327 -4.96 21.09 4.85
CA TYR A 327 -4.68 19.77 5.39
C TYR A 327 -3.61 19.83 6.49
N GLN A 328 -3.74 18.97 7.51
CA GLN A 328 -2.77 18.91 8.61
C GLN A 328 -1.46 18.30 8.13
N ARG A 329 -0.34 18.93 8.44
CA ARG A 329 0.99 18.45 8.04
C ARG A 329 1.27 17.09 8.70
N PHE A 330 1.74 16.11 7.92
CA PHE A 330 2.25 14.86 8.48
C PHE A 330 3.51 15.14 9.33
N ARG A 331 3.43 14.84 10.63
CA ARG A 331 4.53 15.00 11.60
C ARG A 331 4.97 13.61 12.08
N ALA A 332 6.21 13.22 11.75
CA ALA A 332 6.80 11.96 12.20
C ALA A 332 7.48 12.07 13.59
N ASP A 333 7.66 13.29 14.09
CA ASP A 333 8.32 13.62 15.36
C ASP A 333 7.79 14.99 15.85
N VAL A 334 8.12 15.38 17.08
CA VAL A 334 7.75 16.68 17.67
C VAL A 334 8.85 17.73 17.44
N ASP A 335 8.48 19.01 17.51
CA ASP A 335 9.43 20.12 17.43
C ASP A 335 10.47 20.05 18.56
N ARG A 336 11.75 20.27 18.22
CA ARG A 336 12.89 20.33 19.16
C ARG A 336 13.82 21.47 18.74
N GLU A 337 14.75 21.89 19.62
CA GLU A 337 15.70 22.98 19.34
C GLU A 337 16.41 22.87 17.98
N ASN A 338 16.70 21.65 17.51
CA ASN A 338 17.40 21.40 16.24
C ASN A 338 16.48 21.01 15.06
N ARG A 339 15.16 20.99 15.26
CA ARG A 339 14.19 20.62 14.22
C ARG A 339 12.82 21.24 14.53
N VAL A 340 12.50 22.31 13.81
CA VAL A 340 11.20 22.98 13.88
C VAL A 340 10.49 22.83 12.53
N TYR A 341 9.26 22.31 12.54
CA TYR A 341 8.41 22.25 11.35
C TYR A 341 7.99 23.67 10.97
N LYS A 342 8.07 24.00 9.68
CA LYS A 342 7.83 25.37 9.18
C LYS A 342 6.38 25.85 9.30
N ALA A 343 5.43 24.92 9.38
CA ALA A 343 3.99 25.20 9.47
C ALA A 343 3.25 23.96 9.98
N ASP A 344 2.07 24.19 10.58
CA ASP A 344 1.14 23.14 11.04
C ASP A 344 0.23 22.61 9.92
N GLN A 345 0.01 23.41 8.88
CA GLN A 345 -0.88 23.10 7.78
C GLN A 345 -0.15 23.17 6.43
N VAL A 346 -0.57 22.32 5.51
CA VAL A 346 -0.18 22.30 4.09
C VAL A 346 -1.46 22.30 3.27
N GLN A 347 -1.40 22.74 2.01
CA GLN A 347 -2.56 22.62 1.12
C GLN A 347 -2.45 21.32 0.34
N GLU A 348 -3.56 20.59 0.28
CA GLU A 348 -3.72 19.50 -0.67
C GLU A 348 -4.37 20.04 -1.94
N TYR A 349 -3.80 19.70 -3.07
CA TYR A 349 -4.27 20.04 -4.40
C TYR A 349 -4.91 18.82 -5.05
N LEU A 350 -6.05 19.05 -5.70
CA LEU A 350 -6.64 18.13 -6.66
C LEU A 350 -6.71 18.86 -7.99
N PHE A 351 -5.77 18.55 -8.87
CA PHE A 351 -5.80 19.03 -10.25
C PHE A 351 -6.73 18.15 -11.05
N CYS A 352 -7.54 18.78 -11.91
CA CYS A 352 -8.53 18.12 -12.76
C CYS A 352 -8.23 18.49 -14.21
N LEU A 353 -8.22 17.51 -15.10
CA LEU A 353 -8.12 17.72 -16.54
C LEU A 353 -9.25 16.99 -17.24
N ASN A 354 -10.02 17.71 -18.05
CA ASN A 354 -10.92 17.17 -19.05
C ASN A 354 -10.20 17.19 -20.41
N LYS A 355 -9.67 16.04 -20.81
CA LYS A 355 -8.83 15.86 -21.99
C LYS A 355 -9.66 15.87 -23.28
N GLN A 356 -9.17 16.56 -24.31
CA GLN A 356 -9.85 16.74 -25.61
C GLN A 356 -9.22 15.94 -26.74
#